data_AF-A0A8B3FL09-F1
#
_entry.id   AF-A0A8B3FL09-F1
#
_cell.length_a   1.000
_cell.length_b   1.000
_cell.length_c   1.000
_cell.angle_alpha   90.00
_cell.angle_beta   90.00
_cell.angle_gamma   90.00
#
_symmetry.space_group_name_H-M   'P 1'
#
loop_
_entity.id
_entity.type
_entity.pdbx_description
1 polymer ?
#
loop_
_entity_poly.entity_id
_entity_poly.type
_entity_poly.pdbx_seq_one_letter_code
_entity_poly.pdbx_strand_id
1 'polypeptide(L)'
;MKRNNQGTGRKPHAITRLTRTQTQDLCQKIHATTGGDLPVAGSRRLGPFQGIRLVLVSLRHNLEQEPLAELFGISQSTVSRVLTAWTPLIAGILEQNVPTADDLDPGTQLIIDGTLVPCRYVA
;
A
#
# COMPACT_ATOMS: atom_id res chain seq x y z
N MET A 1 3.48 27.34 -4.39
CA MET A 1 4.75 26.91 -3.75
C MET A 1 5.12 25.53 -4.28
N LYS A 2 6.21 25.42 -5.05
CA LYS A 2 6.66 24.16 -5.66
C LYS A 2 7.21 23.25 -4.55
N ARG A 3 6.67 22.03 -4.39
CA ARG A 3 7.25 21.01 -3.50
C ARG A 3 8.28 20.23 -4.29
N ASN A 4 9.51 20.28 -3.81
CA ASN A 4 10.69 19.81 -4.50
C ASN A 4 10.83 18.29 -4.26
N ASN A 5 10.60 17.51 -5.32
CA ASN A 5 10.91 16.07 -5.38
C ASN A 5 12.43 15.85 -5.28
N GLN A 6 12.94 15.71 -4.07
CA GLN A 6 14.32 15.24 -3.82
C GLN A 6 14.25 13.75 -3.48
N GLY A 7 14.04 12.93 -4.52
CA GLY A 7 14.17 11.48 -4.42
C GLY A 7 15.65 11.11 -4.37
N THR A 8 16.11 10.59 -3.23
CA THR A 8 17.39 9.89 -3.12
C THR A 8 17.50 8.86 -4.26
N GLY A 9 18.61 8.84 -4.99
CA GLY A 9 18.80 8.12 -6.27
C GLY A 9 18.74 6.59 -6.25
N ARG A 10 17.93 5.97 -5.38
CA ARG A 10 17.63 4.54 -5.40
C ARG A 10 16.49 4.25 -6.38
N LYS A 11 16.76 3.36 -7.33
CA LYS A 11 15.74 2.82 -8.24
C LYS A 11 14.55 2.27 -7.43
N PRO A 12 13.30 2.47 -7.90
CA PRO A 12 12.12 1.89 -7.27
C PRO A 12 12.26 0.37 -7.12
N HIS A 13 11.71 -0.18 -6.05
CA HIS A 13 11.74 -1.63 -5.82
C HIS A 13 11.07 -2.34 -7.00
N ALA A 14 11.75 -3.32 -7.61
CA ALA A 14 11.31 -3.92 -8.87
C ALA A 14 9.88 -4.48 -8.80
N ILE A 15 9.52 -5.06 -7.65
CA ILE A 15 8.21 -5.70 -7.46
C ILE A 15 7.13 -4.67 -7.09
N THR A 16 7.37 -3.70 -6.20
CA THR A 16 6.29 -2.77 -5.78
C THR A 16 6.25 -1.49 -6.59
N ARG A 17 7.32 -1.19 -7.34
CA ARG A 17 7.66 0.09 -8.00
C ARG A 17 7.55 1.32 -7.10
N LEU A 18 7.58 1.13 -5.79
CA LEU A 18 7.71 2.20 -4.82
C LEU A 18 9.19 2.39 -4.47
N THR A 19 9.59 3.64 -4.27
CA THR A 19 10.89 3.94 -3.67
C THR A 19 10.90 3.50 -2.20
N ARG A 20 12.10 3.31 -1.65
CA ARG A 20 12.23 3.00 -0.23
C ARG A 20 11.59 4.08 0.64
N THR A 21 11.77 5.35 0.27
CA THR A 21 11.18 6.50 0.97
C THR A 21 9.66 6.43 0.95
N GLN A 22 9.01 6.16 -0.19
CA GLN A 22 7.56 6.01 -0.26
C GLN A 22 7.03 4.88 0.66
N THR A 23 7.74 3.75 0.73
CA THR A 23 7.37 2.67 1.65
C THR A 23 7.59 3.07 3.12
N GLN A 24 8.64 3.82 3.42
CA GLN A 24 8.91 4.35 4.76
C GLN A 24 7.86 5.38 5.19
N ASP A 25 7.47 6.30 4.30
CA ASP A 25 6.41 7.27 4.53
C ASP A 25 5.09 6.57 4.86
N LEU A 26 4.77 5.49 4.13
CA LEU A 26 3.61 4.67 4.43
C LEU A 26 3.71 4.00 5.80
N CYS A 27 4.87 3.44 6.16
CA CYS A 27 5.10 2.88 7.50
C CYS A 27 4.90 3.93 8.60
N GLN A 28 5.40 5.16 8.38
CA GLN A 28 5.28 6.26 9.34
C GLN A 28 3.83 6.71 9.50
N LYS A 29 3.09 6.85 8.40
CA LYS A 29 1.65 7.16 8.45
C LYS A 29 0.88 6.10 9.23
N ILE A 30 1.15 4.81 8.96
CA ILE A 30 0.55 3.69 9.71
C ILE A 30 0.84 3.82 11.20
N HIS A 31 2.11 4.02 11.57
CA HIS A 31 2.50 4.13 12.97
C HIS A 31 1.83 5.32 13.68
N ALA A 32 1.72 6.47 13.00
CA ALA A 32 1.07 7.65 13.54
C ALA A 32 -0.44 7.46 13.71
N THR A 33 -1.11 6.84 12.75
CA THR A 33 -2.56 6.58 12.81
C THR A 33 -2.92 5.55 13.86
N THR A 34 -2.10 4.53 14.09
CA THR A 34 -2.39 3.47 15.06
C THR A 34 -1.81 3.73 16.45
N GLY A 35 -1.09 4.83 16.67
CA GLY A 35 -0.39 5.08 17.93
C GLY A 35 0.66 4.00 18.28
N GLY A 36 1.15 3.29 17.27
CA GLY A 36 2.06 2.15 17.42
C GLY A 36 1.39 0.80 17.70
N ASP A 37 0.07 0.76 17.89
CA ASP A 37 -0.67 -0.50 18.05
C ASP A 37 -0.93 -1.13 16.67
N LEU A 38 -0.05 -2.05 16.27
CA LEU A 38 -0.09 -2.64 14.93
C LEU A 38 -0.84 -3.98 14.94
N PRO A 39 -1.56 -4.33 13.86
CA PRO A 39 -2.30 -5.57 13.82
C PRO A 39 -1.41 -6.79 14.07
N VAL A 40 -1.85 -7.68 14.97
CA VAL A 40 -1.19 -8.97 15.22
C VAL A 40 -1.54 -9.93 14.08
N ALA A 41 -0.90 -9.73 12.94
CA ALA A 41 -1.19 -10.47 11.72
C ALA A 41 -0.11 -11.53 11.46
N GLY A 42 -0.09 -12.58 12.28
CA GLY A 42 0.71 -13.77 12.02
C GLY A 42 2.13 -13.78 12.61
N SER A 43 3.12 -14.24 11.83
CA SER A 43 4.46 -14.60 12.33
C SER A 43 5.19 -13.40 12.95
N ARG A 44 5.78 -13.60 14.15
CA ARG A 44 6.73 -12.65 14.77
C ARG A 44 7.91 -12.26 13.87
N ARG A 45 8.14 -12.99 12.78
CA ARG A 45 9.19 -12.71 11.78
C ARG A 45 8.85 -11.56 10.84
N LEU A 46 7.57 -11.23 10.65
CA LEU A 46 7.16 -10.14 9.76
C LEU A 46 7.03 -8.84 10.55
N GLY A 47 8.08 -8.02 10.50
CA GLY A 47 7.97 -6.64 10.95
C GLY A 47 7.03 -5.81 10.04
N PRO A 48 6.63 -4.60 10.49
CA PRO A 48 5.65 -3.75 9.80
C PRO A 48 5.98 -3.51 8.32
N PHE A 49 7.26 -3.22 8.04
CA PHE A 49 7.76 -3.02 6.68
C PHE A 49 7.54 -4.23 5.77
N GLN A 50 7.72 -5.45 6.28
CA GLN A 50 7.50 -6.67 5.50
C GLN A 50 6.03 -6.98 5.30
N GLY A 51 5.19 -6.74 6.32
CA GLY A 51 3.73 -6.85 6.19
C GLY A 51 3.17 -5.91 5.11
N ILE A 52 3.59 -4.65 5.13
CA ILE A 52 3.23 -3.66 4.10
C ILE A 52 3.74 -4.09 2.72
N ARG A 53 5.00 -4.54 2.61
CA ARG A 53 5.52 -5.03 1.33
C ARG A 53 4.72 -6.21 0.80
N LEU A 54 4.31 -7.15 1.65
CA LEU A 54 3.49 -8.29 1.25
C LEU A 54 2.15 -7.84 0.66
N VAL A 55 1.43 -6.94 1.34
CA VAL A 55 0.17 -6.38 0.82
C VAL A 55 0.38 -5.68 -0.52
N LEU A 56 1.42 -4.83 -0.62
CA LEU A 56 1.70 -4.09 -1.85
C LEU A 56 2.06 -5.00 -3.03
N VAL A 57 2.78 -6.09 -2.79
CA VAL A 57 3.09 -7.09 -3.81
C VAL A 57 1.81 -7.81 -4.25
N SER A 58 0.97 -8.22 -3.31
CA SER A 58 -0.32 -8.86 -3.60
C SER A 58 -1.21 -7.95 -4.46
N LEU A 59 -1.42 -6.70 -4.06
CA LEU A 59 -2.28 -5.74 -4.78
C LEU A 59 -1.75 -5.41 -6.18
N ARG A 60 -0.43 -5.26 -6.32
CA ARG A 60 0.15 -4.85 -7.61
C ARG A 60 0.13 -5.96 -8.67
N HIS A 61 0.38 -7.19 -8.24
CA HIS A 61 0.53 -8.33 -9.16
C HIS A 61 -0.67 -9.26 -9.15
N ASN A 62 -1.69 -8.95 -8.34
CA ASN A 62 -2.86 -9.80 -8.10
C ASN A 62 -2.47 -11.26 -7.79
N LEU A 63 -1.43 -11.43 -6.97
CA LEU A 63 -0.88 -12.76 -6.67
C LEU A 63 -1.77 -13.50 -5.67
N GLU A 64 -1.95 -14.80 -5.93
CA GLU A 64 -2.54 -15.74 -5.01
C GLU A 64 -1.68 -15.94 -3.75
N GLN A 65 -2.30 -16.46 -2.68
CA GLN A 65 -1.67 -16.51 -1.37
C GLN A 65 -0.54 -17.55 -1.27
N GLU A 66 -0.59 -18.65 -2.02
CA GLU A 66 0.47 -19.68 -2.04
C GLU A 66 1.79 -19.15 -2.62
N PRO A 67 1.81 -18.53 -3.82
CA PRO A 67 3.03 -17.90 -4.34
C PRO A 67 3.59 -16.79 -3.42
N LEU A 68 2.72 -16.04 -2.74
CA LEU A 68 3.15 -15.06 -1.74
C LEU A 68 3.80 -15.73 -0.52
N ALA A 69 3.28 -16.89 -0.10
CA ALA A 69 3.83 -17.65 1.02
C ALA A 69 5.27 -18.10 0.73
N GLU A 70 5.50 -18.62 -0.48
CA GLU A 70 6.82 -19.00 -0.97
C GLU A 70 7.77 -17.80 -1.07
N LEU A 71 7.34 -16.70 -1.70
CA LEU A 71 8.15 -15.50 -1.88
C LEU A 71 8.62 -14.87 -0.55
N PHE A 72 7.80 -14.97 0.50
CA PHE A 72 8.09 -14.40 1.81
C PHE A 72 8.60 -15.43 2.84
N GLY A 73 8.69 -16.72 2.49
CA GLY A 73 9.17 -17.78 3.38
C GLY A 73 8.31 -17.99 4.64
N ILE A 74 7.00 -17.89 4.49
CA ILE A 74 5.99 -17.99 5.57
C ILE A 74 4.86 -18.94 5.16
N SER A 75 3.98 -19.31 6.09
CA SER A 75 2.80 -20.12 5.73
C SER A 75 1.76 -19.30 4.97
N GLN A 76 1.01 -19.96 4.07
CA GLN A 76 -0.15 -19.36 3.40
C GLN A 76 -1.18 -18.81 4.40
N SER A 77 -1.41 -19.50 5.53
CA SER A 77 -2.28 -19.01 6.60
C SER A 77 -1.76 -17.74 7.29
N THR A 78 -0.45 -17.48 7.24
CA THR A 78 0.15 -16.22 7.68
C THR A 78 -0.08 -15.13 6.65
N VAL A 79 0.10 -15.42 5.35
CA VAL A 79 -0.25 -14.50 4.26
C VAL A 79 -1.70 -14.05 4.38
N SER A 80 -2.63 -14.98 4.53
CA SER A 80 -4.07 -14.71 4.71
C SER A 80 -4.32 -13.69 5.82
N ARG A 81 -3.80 -13.98 7.04
CA ARG A 81 -3.94 -13.09 8.20
C ARG A 81 -3.34 -11.70 7.95
N VAL A 82 -2.17 -11.63 7.31
CA VAL A 82 -1.54 -10.35 6.95
C VAL A 82 -2.43 -9.57 5.99
N LEU A 83 -2.91 -10.19 4.90
CA LEU A 83 -3.77 -9.52 3.93
C LEU A 83 -5.06 -9.03 4.58
N THR A 84 -5.72 -9.87 5.38
CA THR A 84 -6.96 -9.50 6.08
C THR A 84 -6.78 -8.33 7.03
N ALA A 85 -5.68 -8.29 7.79
CA ALA A 85 -5.47 -7.26 8.81
C ALA A 85 -4.90 -5.95 8.24
N TRP A 86 -3.97 -6.04 7.30
CA TRP A 86 -3.20 -4.88 6.82
C TRP A 86 -3.84 -4.17 5.62
N THR A 87 -4.57 -4.88 4.76
CA THR A 87 -5.23 -4.27 3.59
C THR A 87 -6.21 -3.16 3.99
N PRO A 88 -7.19 -3.37 4.89
CA PRO A 88 -8.12 -2.31 5.29
C PRO A 88 -7.42 -1.15 6.00
N LEU A 89 -6.37 -1.44 6.79
CA LEU A 89 -5.56 -0.41 7.46
C LEU A 89 -4.86 0.50 6.45
N ILE A 90 -4.21 -0.09 5.44
CA ILE A 90 -3.54 0.66 4.38
C ILE A 90 -4.57 1.46 3.57
N ALA A 91 -5.73 0.88 3.25
CA ALA A 91 -6.80 1.55 2.53
C ALA A 91 -7.30 2.80 3.28
N GLY A 92 -7.60 2.70 4.58
CA GLY A 92 -8.06 3.84 5.37
C GLY A 92 -7.03 4.97 5.48
N ILE A 93 -5.75 4.64 5.60
CA ILE A 93 -4.67 5.65 5.64
C ILE A 93 -4.50 6.38 4.32
N LEU A 94 -4.76 5.69 3.21
CA LEU A 94 -4.66 6.24 1.86
C LEU A 94 -6.00 6.80 1.36
N GLU A 95 -7.06 6.77 2.16
CA GLU A 95 -8.38 7.27 1.76
C GLU A 95 -8.33 8.75 1.36
N GLN A 96 -7.58 9.57 2.09
CA GLN A 96 -7.36 10.98 1.75
C GLN A 96 -6.56 11.19 0.45
N ASN A 97 -5.90 10.14 -0.04
CA ASN A 97 -5.19 10.15 -1.32
C ASN A 97 -6.09 9.76 -2.51
N VAL A 98 -7.33 9.30 -2.26
CA VAL A 98 -8.32 9.09 -3.32
C VAL A 98 -8.87 10.46 -3.75
N PRO A 99 -8.85 10.78 -5.05
CA PRO A 99 -9.33 12.07 -5.54
C PRO A 99 -10.84 12.21 -5.33
N THR A 100 -11.28 13.44 -5.18
CA THR A 100 -12.69 13.82 -5.34
C THR A 100 -12.97 14.12 -6.81
N ALA A 101 -14.25 14.19 -7.21
CA ALA A 101 -14.60 14.58 -8.58
C ALA A 101 -14.06 15.98 -8.94
N ASP A 102 -14.05 16.91 -7.97
CA ASP A 102 -13.54 18.27 -8.15
C ASP A 102 -12.02 18.36 -8.28
N ASP A 103 -11.28 17.33 -7.82
CA ASP A 103 -9.83 17.23 -8.01
C ASP A 103 -9.47 16.80 -9.44
N LEU A 104 -10.44 16.32 -10.22
CA LEU A 104 -10.23 15.84 -11.59
C LEU A 104 -10.56 16.93 -12.61
N ASP A 105 -9.76 17.01 -13.67
CA ASP A 105 -10.09 17.85 -14.82
C ASP A 105 -11.35 17.31 -15.53
N PRO A 106 -12.44 18.08 -15.66
CA PRO A 106 -13.68 17.64 -16.29
C PRO A 106 -13.51 17.17 -17.75
N GLY A 107 -12.45 17.62 -18.43
CA GLY A 107 -12.12 17.20 -19.79
C GLY A 107 -11.29 15.92 -19.87
N THR A 108 -10.81 15.38 -18.75
CA THR A 108 -9.87 14.27 -18.71
C THR A 108 -10.48 13.03 -18.06
N GLN A 109 -10.47 11.91 -18.78
CA GLN A 109 -10.83 10.61 -18.22
C GLN A 109 -9.59 9.90 -17.69
N LEU A 110 -9.44 9.82 -16.36
CA LEU A 110 -8.35 9.06 -15.75
C LEU A 110 -8.70 7.57 -15.67
N ILE A 111 -7.87 6.75 -16.31
CA ILE A 111 -7.97 5.29 -16.33
C ILE A 111 -6.70 4.69 -15.74
N ILE A 112 -6.83 3.84 -14.73
CA ILE A 112 -5.76 3.05 -14.12
C ILE A 112 -6.06 1.57 -14.37
N ASP A 113 -5.11 0.85 -14.97
CA ASP A 113 -5.21 -0.58 -15.24
C ASP A 113 -6.54 -1.00 -15.93
N GLY A 114 -6.99 -0.18 -16.89
CA GLY A 114 -8.23 -0.41 -17.64
C GLY A 114 -9.53 -0.05 -16.91
N THR A 115 -9.43 0.51 -15.70
CA THR A 115 -10.58 0.91 -14.88
C THR A 115 -10.58 2.42 -14.64
N LEU A 116 -11.77 3.04 -14.63
CA LEU A 116 -11.90 4.44 -14.23
C LEU A 116 -11.38 4.65 -12.80
N VAL A 117 -10.67 5.75 -12.59
CA VAL A 117 -10.21 6.11 -11.23
C VAL A 117 -11.43 6.32 -10.32
N PRO A 118 -11.53 5.59 -9.19
CA PRO A 118 -12.61 5.80 -8.25
C PRO A 118 -12.43 7.17 -7.58
N CYS A 119 -13.53 7.93 -7.50
CA CYS A 119 -13.58 9.18 -6.75
C CYS A 119 -14.26 8.95 -5.40
N ARG A 120 -13.72 9.53 -4.34
CA ARG A 120 -14.40 9.56 -3.04
C ARG A 120 -15.45 10.67 -3.03
N TYR A 121 -16.57 10.40 -2.39
CA TYR A 121 -17.61 11.40 -2.14
C TYR A 121 -17.18 12.33 -1.00
N VAL A 122 -17.50 13.61 -1.11
CA VAL A 122 -17.38 14.59 -0.02
C VAL A 122 -18.76 15.21 0.16
N ALA A 123 -19.32 15.07 1.36
CA ALA A 123 -20.61 15.66 1.73
C ALA A 123 -20.45 17.11 2.17
#